data_AF-A0A1L4CXG8-F1
#
_entry.id   AF-A0A1L4CXG8-F1
#
_cell.length_a   1.000
_cell.length_b   1.000
_cell.length_c   1.000
_cell.angle_alpha   90.00
_cell.angle_beta   90.00
_cell.angle_gamma   90.00
#
_symmetry.space_group_name_H-M   'P 1'
#
loop_
_entity.id
_entity.type
_entity.pdbx_description
1 polymer ?
#
loop_
_entity_poly.entity_id
_entity_poly.type
_entity_poly.pdbx_seq_one_letter_code
_entity_poly.pdbx_strand_id
1 'polypeptide(L)'
;MIMKNLKKILLLFCVFLGILFADNIYATGFSANWVDIMILHNGKYRVIIKYINLNIGEYREAYVDFESKKEAIQVFQKLALGADFYWGDRGTIHFHDKADKPNPY
;
A
#
# COMPACT_ATOMS: atom_id res chain seq x y z
N MET A 1 10.81 13.08 48.46
CA MET A 1 10.76 11.74 47.83
C MET A 1 9.62 11.59 46.81
N ILE A 2 8.45 12.19 47.04
CA ILE A 2 7.23 12.10 46.21
C ILE A 2 7.40 12.65 44.76
N MET A 3 8.09 13.79 44.58
CA MET A 3 8.29 14.39 43.23
C MET A 3 9.07 13.50 42.24
N LYS A 4 9.94 12.60 42.73
CA LYS A 4 10.70 11.68 41.85
C LYS A 4 9.78 10.61 41.25
N ASN A 5 8.74 10.20 41.97
CA ASN A 5 7.78 9.20 41.50
C ASN A 5 6.75 9.80 40.53
N LEU A 6 6.39 11.08 40.70
CA LEU A 6 5.48 11.79 39.78
C LEU A 6 6.07 11.90 38.37
N LYS A 7 7.39 12.19 38.26
CA LYS A 7 8.09 12.23 36.96
C LYS A 7 8.10 10.87 36.26
N LYS A 8 8.22 9.77 37.00
CA LYS A 8 8.18 8.41 36.45
C LYS A 8 6.78 8.04 35.94
N ILE A 9 5.74 8.44 36.67
CA ILE A 9 4.34 8.22 36.27
C ILE A 9 4.02 9.01 35.02
N LEU A 10 4.46 10.27 34.94
CA LEU A 10 4.29 11.11 33.74
C LEU A 10 5.01 10.51 32.53
N LEU A 11 6.23 10.00 32.71
CA LEU A 11 6.99 9.34 31.65
C LEU A 11 6.26 8.09 31.12
N LEU A 12 5.76 7.24 32.02
CA LEU A 12 4.99 6.04 31.68
C LEU A 12 3.70 6.40 30.92
N PHE A 13 3.02 7.46 31.33
CA PHE A 13 1.83 7.94 30.65
C PHE A 13 2.13 8.44 29.22
N CYS A 14 3.23 9.19 29.04
CA CYS A 14 3.66 9.63 27.71
C CYS A 14 4.04 8.45 26.79
N VAL A 15 4.72 7.43 27.31
CA VAL A 15 5.06 6.22 26.55
C VAL A 15 3.80 5.45 26.17
N PHE A 16 2.84 5.33 27.09
CA PHE A 16 1.56 4.67 26.82
C PHE A 16 0.73 5.42 25.77
N LEU A 17 0.70 6.76 25.82
CA LEU A 17 0.05 7.57 24.80
C LEU A 17 0.71 7.39 23.43
N GLY A 18 2.04 7.33 23.38
CA GLY A 18 2.79 7.11 22.13
C GLY A 18 2.45 5.77 21.46
N ILE A 19 2.10 4.74 22.22
CA ILE A 19 1.67 3.43 21.68
C ILE A 19 0.24 3.51 21.14
N LEU A 20 -0.66 4.29 21.76
CA LEU A 20 -2.03 4.47 21.29
C LEU A 20 -2.13 5.27 19.99
N PHE A 21 -1.17 6.16 19.74
CA PHE A 21 -1.04 6.94 18.50
C PHE A 21 0.04 6.40 17.56
N ALA A 22 0.56 5.19 17.82
CA ALA A 22 1.38 4.49 16.86
C ALA A 22 0.45 4.04 15.72
N ASP A 23 0.26 4.92 14.74
CA ASP A 23 -0.34 4.52 13.48
C ASP A 23 0.46 3.32 12.95
N ASN A 24 -0.24 2.26 12.57
CA ASN A 24 0.35 1.15 11.84
C ASN A 24 0.87 1.71 10.51
N ILE A 25 2.12 2.15 10.47
CA ILE A 25 2.85 2.53 9.25
C ILE A 25 3.14 1.22 8.48
N TYR A 26 2.07 0.58 8.02
CA TYR A 26 2.12 -0.48 7.03
C TYR A 26 1.43 0.03 5.77
N ALA A 27 1.88 1.19 5.30
CA ALA A 27 1.73 1.54 3.89
C ALA A 27 2.99 1.05 3.16
N THR A 28 3.21 -0.27 3.19
CA THR A 28 4.20 -0.94 2.32
C THR A 28 3.58 -1.04 0.94
N GLY A 29 3.70 0.02 0.15
CA GLY A 29 3.35 0.00 -1.26
C GLY A 29 4.09 -1.12 -1.98
N PHE A 30 3.43 -1.73 -2.96
CA PHE A 30 4.01 -2.69 -3.88
C PHE A 30 4.36 -1.97 -5.18
N SER A 31 5.46 -2.38 -5.81
CA SER A 31 5.81 -1.93 -7.15
C SER A 31 5.56 -3.06 -8.15
N ALA A 32 4.90 -2.76 -9.25
CA ALA A 32 4.58 -3.76 -10.27
C ALA A 32 5.83 -4.12 -11.08
N ASN A 33 6.16 -5.41 -11.17
CA ASN A 33 7.21 -5.92 -12.05
C ASN A 33 6.69 -6.12 -13.47
N TRP A 34 5.43 -6.53 -13.60
CA TRP A 34 4.76 -6.73 -14.88
C TRP A 34 3.27 -6.41 -14.74
N VAL A 35 2.69 -5.82 -15.79
CA VAL A 35 1.29 -5.45 -15.84
C VAL A 35 0.71 -5.87 -17.17
N ASP A 36 -0.50 -6.42 -17.15
CA ASP A 36 -1.25 -6.78 -18.35
C ASP A 36 -2.72 -6.35 -18.22
N ILE A 37 -3.45 -6.29 -19.33
CA ILE A 37 -4.86 -5.93 -19.38
C ILE A 37 -5.61 -6.84 -20.35
N MET A 38 -6.72 -7.43 -19.90
CA MET A 38 -7.58 -8.27 -20.74
C MET A 38 -9.07 -7.93 -20.59
N ILE A 39 -9.85 -8.30 -21.60
CA ILE A 39 -11.32 -8.21 -21.56
C ILE A 39 -11.86 -9.57 -21.14
N LEU A 40 -12.69 -9.58 -20.10
CA LEU A 40 -13.36 -10.78 -19.61
C LEU A 40 -14.64 -11.07 -20.41
N HIS A 41 -15.09 -12.32 -20.36
CA HIS A 41 -16.30 -12.77 -21.03
C HIS A 41 -17.57 -12.04 -20.57
N ASN A 42 -17.58 -11.50 -19.36
CA ASN A 42 -18.67 -10.70 -18.80
C ASN A 42 -18.60 -9.21 -19.20
N GLY A 43 -17.70 -8.83 -20.10
CA GLY A 43 -17.51 -7.46 -20.59
C GLY A 43 -16.65 -6.57 -19.69
N LYS A 44 -16.24 -7.04 -18.51
CA LYS A 44 -15.34 -6.31 -17.62
C LYS A 44 -13.90 -6.32 -18.13
N TYR A 45 -13.11 -5.37 -17.66
CA TYR A 45 -11.69 -5.24 -17.98
C TYR A 45 -10.86 -5.63 -16.76
N ARG A 46 -9.99 -6.62 -16.89
CA ARG A 46 -9.10 -7.09 -15.82
C ARG A 46 -7.70 -6.53 -16.03
N VAL A 47 -7.18 -5.82 -15.04
CA VAL A 47 -5.75 -5.49 -14.93
C VAL A 47 -5.09 -6.57 -14.10
N ILE A 48 -4.03 -7.18 -14.64
CA ILE A 48 -3.23 -8.21 -13.97
C ILE A 48 -1.93 -7.57 -13.52
N ILE A 49 -1.57 -7.77 -12.26
CA ILE A 49 -0.40 -7.14 -11.64
C ILE A 49 0.48 -8.23 -11.05
N LYS A 50 1.70 -8.36 -11.57
CA LYS A 50 2.72 -9.24 -11.01
C LYS A 50 3.73 -8.40 -10.26
N TYR A 51 3.95 -8.73 -8.99
CA TYR A 51 4.81 -7.94 -8.11
C TYR A 51 5.57 -8.86 -7.13
N ILE A 52 6.71 -8.39 -6.62
CA ILE A 52 7.43 -9.04 -5.52
C ILE A 52 6.91 -8.44 -4.21
N ASN A 53 6.44 -9.29 -3.30
CA ASN A 53 6.17 -8.88 -1.93
C ASN A 53 7.45 -8.98 -1.11
N LEU A 54 8.12 -7.85 -0.88
CA LEU A 54 9.41 -7.79 -0.19
C LEU A 54 9.34 -8.26 1.27
N ASN A 55 8.17 -8.17 1.92
CA ASN A 55 8.01 -8.60 3.31
C ASN A 55 8.11 -10.13 3.46
N ILE A 56 7.76 -10.88 2.42
CA ILE A 56 7.76 -12.35 2.42
C ILE A 56 8.73 -12.94 1.39
N GLY A 57 9.35 -12.12 0.53
CA GLY A 57 10.32 -12.56 -0.47
C GLY A 57 9.72 -13.36 -1.63
N GLU A 58 8.44 -13.20 -1.92
CA GLU A 58 7.73 -14.02 -2.93
C GLU A 58 7.14 -13.19 -4.07
N TYR A 59 7.10 -13.80 -5.26
CA TYR A 59 6.32 -13.30 -6.40
C TYR A 59 4.83 -13.54 -6.17
N ARG A 60 4.03 -12.51 -6.39
CA ARG A 60 2.58 -12.52 -6.27
C ARG A 60 1.94 -11.99 -7.54
N GLU A 61 0.74 -12.50 -7.81
CA GLU A 61 -0.12 -12.04 -8.90
C GLU A 61 -1.44 -11.60 -8.30
N ALA A 62 -1.95 -10.46 -8.77
CA ALA A 62 -3.21 -9.90 -8.34
C ALA A 62 -4.01 -9.38 -9.53
N TYR A 63 -5.31 -9.23 -9.31
CA TYR A 63 -6.28 -8.87 -10.33
C TYR A 63 -7.20 -7.77 -9.84
N VAL A 64 -7.46 -6.80 -10.71
CA VAL A 64 -8.45 -5.76 -10.47
C VAL A 64 -9.37 -5.66 -11.68
N ASP A 65 -10.67 -5.85 -11.43
CA ASP A 65 -11.69 -5.82 -12.47
C ASP A 65 -12.38 -4.46 -12.48
N PHE A 66 -12.55 -3.89 -13.67
CA PHE A 66 -13.19 -2.62 -13.91
C PHE A 66 -14.35 -2.79 -14.88
N GLU A 67 -15.44 -2.06 -14.63
CA GLU A 67 -16.56 -1.97 -15.59
C GLU A 67 -16.18 -1.08 -16.79
N SER A 68 -15.31 -0.10 -16.57
CA SER A 68 -14.91 0.90 -17.58
C SER A 68 -13.56 0.59 -18.20
N LYS A 69 -13.52 0.48 -19.54
CA LYS A 69 -12.27 0.39 -20.31
C LYS A 69 -11.30 1.52 -19.97
N LYS A 70 -11.83 2.73 -19.82
CA LYS A 70 -11.05 3.95 -19.57
C LYS A 70 -10.33 3.85 -18.23
N GLU A 71 -11.04 3.40 -17.19
CA GLU A 71 -10.46 3.23 -15.85
C GLU A 71 -9.38 2.14 -15.84
N ALA A 72 -9.65 0.99 -16.45
CA ALA A 72 -8.67 -0.08 -16.56
C ALA A 72 -7.38 0.37 -17.29
N ILE A 73 -7.51 1.13 -18.39
CA ILE A 73 -6.35 1.67 -19.11
C ILE A 73 -5.57 2.67 -18.24
N GLN A 74 -6.26 3.54 -17.49
CA GLN A 74 -5.59 4.51 -16.61
C GLN A 74 -4.80 3.81 -15.50
N VAL A 75 -5.37 2.77 -14.89
CA VAL A 75 -4.69 1.97 -13.87
C VAL A 75 -3.51 1.21 -14.48
N PHE A 76 -3.72 0.56 -15.64
CA PHE A 76 -2.65 -0.10 -16.39
C PHE A 76 -1.48 0.85 -16.67
N GLN A 77 -1.76 2.05 -17.19
CA GLN A 77 -0.73 3.04 -17.53
C GLN A 77 0.04 3.50 -16.30
N LYS A 78 -0.63 3.78 -15.18
CA LYS A 78 0.04 4.16 -13.93
C LYS A 78 1.02 3.08 -13.47
N LEU A 79 0.57 1.82 -13.44
CA LEU A 79 1.41 0.71 -13.01
C LEU A 79 2.56 0.44 -14.00
N ALA A 80 2.30 0.53 -15.31
CA ALA A 80 3.32 0.37 -16.35
C ALA A 80 4.40 1.47 -16.30
N LEU A 81 4.07 2.65 -15.76
CA LEU A 81 5.01 3.73 -15.51
C LEU A 81 5.74 3.60 -14.16
N GLY A 82 5.53 2.51 -13.42
CA GLY A 82 6.20 2.23 -12.15
C GLY A 82 5.58 2.92 -10.94
N ALA A 83 4.29 3.27 -10.98
CA ALA A 83 3.61 3.80 -9.81
C ALA A 83 3.50 2.73 -8.71
N ASP A 84 3.88 3.10 -7.49
CA ASP A 84 3.65 2.27 -6.31
C ASP A 84 2.17 2.24 -5.96
N PHE A 85 1.69 1.06 -5.58
CA PHE A 85 0.29 0.82 -5.28
C PHE A 85 0.10 0.09 -3.96
N TYR A 86 -1.08 0.23 -3.36
CA TYR A 86 -1.49 -0.55 -2.21
C TYR A 86 -2.93 -1.02 -2.37
N TRP A 87 -3.24 -2.11 -1.69
CA TRP A 87 -4.58 -2.67 -1.68
C TRP A 87 -5.45 -1.91 -0.70
N GLY A 88 -6.60 -1.44 -1.18
CA GLY A 88 -7.67 -0.90 -0.36
C GLY A 88 -8.69 -1.96 0.01
N ASP A 89 -9.73 -1.52 0.69
CA ASP A 89 -10.84 -2.38 1.09
C ASP A 89 -11.55 -2.97 -0.13
N ARG A 90 -11.99 -4.23 -0.01
CA ARG A 90 -12.77 -4.94 -1.05
C ARG A 90 -12.02 -5.13 -2.38
N GLY A 91 -10.69 -5.15 -2.36
CA GLY A 91 -9.88 -5.44 -3.55
C GLY A 91 -9.75 -4.26 -4.51
N THR A 92 -9.99 -3.04 -4.02
CA THR A 92 -9.67 -1.82 -4.78
C THR A 92 -8.16 -1.59 -4.77
N ILE A 93 -7.66 -0.97 -5.84
CA ILE A 93 -6.27 -0.55 -5.95
C ILE A 93 -6.17 0.96 -5.74
N HIS A 94 -5.21 1.36 -4.93
CA HIS A 94 -4.89 2.75 -4.67
C HIS A 94 -3.43 3.01 -5.01
N PHE A 95 -3.10 4.26 -5.29
CA PHE A 95 -1.76 4.70 -5.64
C PHE A 95 -1.26 5.68 -4.60
N HIS A 96 0.05 5.66 -4.35
CA HIS A 96 0.67 6.71 -3.56
C HIS A 96 0.73 8.01 -4.37
N ASP A 97 0.36 9.13 -3.75
CA ASP A 97 0.37 10.45 -4.42
C ASP A 97 1.78 10.93 -4.79
N LYS A 98 2.79 10.39 -4.09
CA LYS A 98 4.20 10.64 -4.34
C LYS A 98 4.85 9.29 -4.53
N ALA A 99 5.64 9.15 -5.60
CA ALA A 99 6.61 8.07 -5.66
C ALA A 99 7.47 8.18 -4.39
N ASP A 100 7.59 7.10 -3.62
CA ASP A 100 8.56 7.06 -2.54
C ASP A 100 9.92 7.26 -3.21
N LYS A 101 10.49 8.47 -3.04
CA LYS A 101 11.85 8.70 -3.51
C LYS A 101 12.69 7.65 -2.81
N PRO A 102 13.53 6.88 -3.54
CA PRO A 102 14.41 5.94 -2.88
C PRO A 102 15.22 6.73 -1.85
N ASN A 103 15.00 6.42 -0.56
CA ASN A 103 15.81 6.99 0.50
C ASN A 103 17.19 6.30 0.38
N PRO A 104 18.26 7.03 0.00
CA PRO A 104 19.57 6.43 -0.20
C PRO A 104 20.31 6.16 1.12
N TYR A 105 19.66 6.39 2.28
CA TYR A 105 20.24 6.30 3.62
C TYR A 105 19.37 5.46 4.57
#